data_AF-A0A8T1IPF6-F1
#
_entry.id   AF-A0A8T1IPF6-F1
#
_cell.length_a   1.000
_cell.length_b   1.000
_cell.length_c   1.000
_cell.angle_alpha   90.00
_cell.angle_beta   90.00
_cell.angle_gamma   90.00
#
_symmetry.space_group_name_H-M   'P 1'
#
loop_
_entity.id
_entity.type
_entity.pdbx_description
1 polymer ?
#
loop_
_entity_poly.entity_id
_entity_poly.type
_entity_poly.pdbx_seq_one_letter_code
_entity_poly.pdbx_strand_id
1 'polypeptide(L)'
;MITKEDHVNKATYRKTLIQHLLPAVCERWPSVCNGKLLRVQQDNAPAHICPVDTHFVAAAAELGLSIELCCQPPNSPDLNRLDLGLFSAI
;
A
#
# COMPACT_ATOMS: atom_id res chain seq x y z
N MET A 1 20.26 -10.19 -10.77
CA MET A 1 19.00 -9.44 -10.55
C MET A 1 18.74 -8.66 -11.82
N ILE A 2 17.67 -8.97 -12.55
CA ILE A 2 17.32 -8.27 -13.79
C ILE A 2 16.27 -7.23 -13.41
N THR A 3 16.64 -5.96 -13.47
CA THR A 3 15.70 -4.84 -13.30
C THR A 3 15.00 -4.61 -14.63
N LYS A 4 13.68 -4.83 -14.66
CA LYS A 4 12.85 -4.40 -15.80
C LYS A 4 12.32 -3.01 -15.49
N GLU A 5 12.48 -2.10 -16.42
CA GLU A 5 11.80 -0.81 -16.38
C GLU A 5 10.31 -1.04 -16.60
N ASP A 6 9.50 -0.60 -15.64
CA ASP A 6 8.05 -0.59 -15.75
C ASP A 6 7.56 0.76 -15.23
N HIS A 7 6.60 1.36 -15.94
CA HIS A 7 6.10 2.67 -15.56
C HIS A 7 5.06 2.51 -14.46
N VAL A 8 5.34 3.07 -13.28
CA VAL A 8 4.38 3.06 -12.18
C VAL A 8 3.25 4.02 -12.55
N ASN A 9 2.05 3.48 -12.69
CA ASN A 9 0.81 4.21 -12.94
C ASN A 9 -0.28 3.61 -12.03
N LYS A 10 -1.47 4.22 -12.01
CA LYS A 10 -2.56 3.76 -11.13
C LYS A 10 -2.92 2.29 -11.32
N ALA A 11 -2.88 1.79 -12.57
CA ALA A 11 -3.19 0.39 -12.85
C ALA A 11 -2.09 -0.57 -12.38
N THR A 12 -0.82 -0.27 -12.67
CA THR A 12 0.32 -1.11 -12.24
C THR A 12 0.50 -1.07 -10.73
N TYR A 13 0.29 0.10 -10.10
CA TYR A 13 0.30 0.26 -8.65
C TYR A 13 -0.83 -0.54 -7.99
N ARG A 14 -2.08 -0.39 -8.44
CA ARG A 14 -3.21 -1.19 -7.93
C ARG A 14 -2.94 -2.68 -8.03
N LYS A 15 -2.47 -3.13 -9.20
CA LYS A 15 -2.15 -4.54 -9.45
C LYS A 15 -1.10 -5.03 -8.46
N THR A 16 -0.07 -4.23 -8.20
CA THR A 16 0.99 -4.56 -7.23
C THR A 16 0.43 -4.68 -5.81
N LEU A 17 -0.43 -3.75 -5.38
CA LEU A 17 -1.08 -3.82 -4.07
C LEU A 17 -1.91 -5.12 -3.92
N ILE A 18 -2.73 -5.44 -4.92
CA ILE A 18 -3.62 -6.61 -4.85
C ILE A 18 -2.83 -7.92 -4.94
N GLN A 19 -1.89 -8.02 -5.89
CA GLN A 19 -1.22 -9.29 -6.19
C GLN A 19 -0.02 -9.59 -5.27
N HIS A 20 0.57 -8.57 -4.65
CA HIS A 20 1.78 -8.74 -3.85
C HIS A 20 1.63 -8.25 -2.42
N LEU A 21 1.06 -7.06 -2.19
CA LEU A 21 0.94 -6.53 -0.83
C LEU A 21 -0.05 -7.33 0.02
N LEU A 22 -1.29 -7.52 -0.45
CA LEU A 22 -2.33 -8.20 0.35
C LEU A 22 -1.92 -9.64 0.74
N PRO A 23 -1.42 -10.50 -0.17
CA PRO A 23 -0.97 -11.83 0.21
C PRO A 23 0.20 -11.82 1.20
N ALA A 24 1.17 -10.92 1.01
CA ALA A 24 2.32 -10.80 1.91
C ALA A 24 1.91 -10.34 3.33
N VAL A 25 0.90 -9.49 3.44
CA VAL A 25 0.32 -9.09 4.73
C VAL A 25 -0.28 -10.31 5.44
N CYS A 26 -1.08 -11.13 4.75
CA CYS A 26 -1.64 -12.35 5.32
C CYS A 26 -0.55 -13.34 5.77
N GLU A 27 0.50 -13.51 4.95
CA GLU A 27 1.60 -14.44 5.22
C GLU A 27 2.45 -14.00 6.43
N ARG A 28 2.82 -12.72 6.49
CA ARG A 28 3.73 -12.21 7.52
C ARG A 28 3.02 -11.80 8.81
N TRP A 29 1.75 -11.41 8.70
CA TRP A 29 0.95 -10.95 9.84
C TRP A 29 -0.41 -11.68 9.89
N PRO A 30 -0.44 -13.01 10.09
CA PRO A 30 -1.69 -13.76 10.10
C PRO A 30 -2.69 -13.28 11.16
N SER A 31 -2.21 -12.64 12.23
CA SER A 31 -3.08 -12.06 13.27
C SER A 31 -3.91 -10.84 12.82
N VAL A 32 -3.56 -10.14 11.74
CA VAL A 32 -4.40 -9.04 11.21
C VAL A 32 -5.58 -9.55 10.39
N CYS A 33 -5.50 -10.79 9.88
CA CYS A 33 -6.61 -11.46 9.22
C CYS A 33 -7.79 -11.77 10.17
N ASN A 34 -7.62 -11.56 11.49
CA ASN A 34 -8.68 -11.63 12.49
C ASN A 34 -9.45 -10.30 12.66
N GLY A 35 -9.46 -9.43 11.64
CA GLY A 35 -10.27 -8.21 11.61
C GLY A 35 -9.64 -6.98 12.28
N LYS A 36 -8.33 -6.97 12.54
CA LYS A 36 -7.65 -5.72 12.96
C LYS A 36 -7.51 -4.79 11.77
N LEU A 37 -7.87 -3.52 11.95
CA LEU A 37 -7.71 -2.49 10.91
C LEU A 37 -6.23 -2.21 10.66
N LEU A 38 -5.78 -2.48 9.43
CA LEU A 38 -4.46 -2.12 8.93
C LEU A 38 -4.55 -0.81 8.12
N ARG A 39 -3.73 0.18 8.47
CA ARG A 39 -3.64 1.44 7.72
C ARG A 39 -2.37 1.44 6.88
N VAL A 40 -2.51 1.58 5.58
CA VAL A 40 -1.39 1.71 4.64
C VAL A 40 -1.25 3.17 4.26
N GLN A 41 -0.17 3.79 4.69
CA GLN A 41 0.13 5.17 4.36
C GLN A 41 0.79 5.25 2.97
N GLN A 42 0.33 6.17 2.13
CA GLN A 42 0.92 6.49 0.84
C GLN A 42 1.04 8.02 0.70
N ASP A 43 1.99 8.49 -0.11
CA ASP A 43 2.08 9.91 -0.46
C ASP A 43 1.02 10.29 -1.54
N ASN A 44 1.04 11.53 -2.03
CA ASN A 44 0.12 12.00 -3.06
C ASN A 44 0.65 11.86 -4.50
N ALA A 45 1.56 10.91 -4.77
CA ALA A 45 2.09 10.69 -6.11
C ALA A 45 0.97 10.40 -7.12
N PRO A 46 1.07 10.88 -8.38
CA PRO A 46 0.03 10.69 -9.39
C PRO A 46 -0.34 9.23 -9.69
N ALA A 47 0.59 8.31 -9.43
CA ALA A 47 0.40 6.88 -9.63
C ALA A 47 -0.38 6.20 -8.50
N HIS A 48 -0.55 6.83 -7.33
CA HIS A 48 -1.30 6.25 -6.23
C HIS A 48 -2.80 6.22 -6.50
N ILE A 49 -3.44 5.15 -6.02
CA ILE A 49 -4.89 4.97 -6.15
C ILE A 49 -5.63 5.70 -5.04
N CYS A 50 -6.90 5.96 -5.28
CA CYS A 50 -7.79 6.56 -4.29
C CYS A 50 -7.85 5.68 -3.02
N PRO A 51 -7.88 6.26 -1.81
CA PRO A 51 -8.12 5.53 -0.57
C PRO A 51 -9.32 4.56 -0.60
N VAL A 52 -10.34 4.91 -1.38
CA VAL A 52 -11.58 4.14 -1.55
C VAL A 52 -11.64 3.41 -2.89
N ASP A 53 -10.49 3.00 -3.44
CA ASP A 53 -10.43 2.23 -4.68
C ASP A 53 -11.19 0.89 -4.53
N THR A 54 -12.26 0.74 -5.30
CA THR A 54 -13.22 -0.36 -5.15
C THR A 54 -12.61 -1.73 -5.40
N HIS A 55 -11.68 -1.84 -6.36
CA HIS A 55 -10.99 -3.09 -6.67
C HIS A 55 -10.07 -3.51 -5.53
N PHE A 56 -9.33 -2.57 -4.95
CA PHE A 56 -8.48 -2.85 -3.81
C PHE A 56 -9.29 -3.27 -2.57
N VAL A 57 -10.37 -2.55 -2.27
CA VAL A 57 -11.27 -2.86 -1.14
C VAL A 57 -11.91 -4.25 -1.31
N ALA A 58 -12.39 -4.58 -2.51
CA ALA A 58 -12.98 -5.89 -2.79
C ALA A 58 -11.97 -7.03 -2.59
N ALA A 59 -10.76 -6.88 -3.16
CA ALA A 59 -9.71 -7.89 -3.01
C ALA A 59 -9.27 -8.10 -1.56
N ALA A 60 -9.21 -7.03 -0.76
CA ALA A 60 -8.91 -7.14 0.66
C ALA A 60 -10.02 -7.86 1.44
N ALA A 61 -11.28 -7.57 1.12
CA ALA A 61 -12.44 -8.22 1.74
C ALA A 61 -12.49 -9.73 1.43
N GLU A 62 -12.14 -10.14 0.20
CA GLU A 62 -12.02 -11.56 -0.17
C GLU A 62 -10.98 -12.31 0.67
N LEU A 63 -9.94 -11.61 1.14
CA LEU A 63 -8.89 -12.14 2.02
C LEU A 63 -9.21 -11.98 3.52
N GLY A 64 -10.40 -11.47 3.87
CA GLY A 64 -10.78 -11.20 5.26
C GLY A 64 -9.98 -10.08 5.93
N LEU A 65 -9.30 -9.25 5.14
CA LEU A 65 -8.49 -8.14 5.65
C LEU A 65 -9.34 -6.89 5.84
N SER A 66 -9.26 -6.30 7.03
CA SER A 66 -9.70 -4.93 7.27
C SER A 66 -8.51 -4.01 7.00
N ILE A 67 -8.45 -3.40 5.81
CA ILE A 67 -7.34 -2.55 5.37
C ILE A 67 -7.84 -1.28 4.72
N GLU A 68 -7.20 -0.16 5.02
CA GLU A 68 -7.48 1.13 4.39
C GLU A 68 -6.19 1.81 3.91
N LEU A 69 -6.29 2.49 2.78
CA LEU A 69 -5.24 3.36 2.26
C LEU A 69 -5.43 4.76 2.85
N CYS A 70 -4.34 5.41 3.25
CA CYS A 70 -4.32 6.74 3.84
C CYS A 70 -3.32 7.61 3.10
N CYS A 71 -3.78 8.71 2.50
CA CYS A 71 -2.88 9.69 1.88
C CYS A 71 -2.27 10.62 2.92
N GLN A 72 -1.01 11.01 2.71
CA GLN A 72 -0.36 12.04 3.51
C GLN A 72 -0.94 13.44 3.26
N PRO A 73 -0.82 14.36 4.24
CA PRO A 73 -1.03 15.77 3.99
C PRO A 73 -0.11 16.29 2.86
N PRO A 74 -0.56 17.23 2.02
CA PRO A 74 0.27 17.79 0.94
C PRO A 74 1.52 18.49 1.49
N ASN A 75 2.67 18.30 0.81
CA ASN A 75 3.97 18.91 1.15
C ASN A 75 4.49 18.60 2.56
N SER A 76 4.18 17.42 3.10
CA SER A 76 4.68 16.97 4.41
C SER A 76 5.61 15.77 4.29
N PRO A 77 6.82 15.94 3.73
CA PRO A 77 7.82 14.86 3.64
C PRO A 77 8.25 14.37 5.03
N ASP A 78 8.14 15.24 6.03
CA ASP A 78 8.31 14.97 7.46
C ASP A 78 7.20 14.10 8.08
N LEU A 79 6.20 13.70 7.30
CA LEU A 79 5.15 12.78 7.74
C LEU A 79 5.21 11.42 7.03
N ASN A 80 6.16 11.22 6.10
CA ASN A 80 6.40 9.91 5.51
C ASN A 80 7.37 9.09 6.33
N ARG A 81 6.85 8.04 6.99
CA ARG A 81 7.68 7.11 7.76
C ARG A 81 8.77 6.44 6.91
N LEU A 82 8.53 6.23 5.61
CA LEU A 82 9.54 5.66 4.72
C LEU A 82 10.68 6.64 4.48
N ASP A 83 10.38 7.91 4.18
CA ASP A 83 11.39 8.94 3.95
C ASP A 83 12.14 9.30 5.22
N LEU A 84 11.45 9.36 6.36
CA LEU A 84 12.03 9.71 7.65
C LEU A 84 12.88 8.62 8.29
N GLY A 85 12.59 7.35 8.02
CA GLY A 85 13.21 6.23 8.71
C GLY A 85 14.02 5.30 7.82
N LEU A 86 13.40 4.80 6.74
CA LEU A 86 14.00 3.75 5.94
C LEU A 86 14.99 4.31 4.91
N PHE A 87 14.59 5.36 4.18
CA PHE A 87 15.41 5.93 3.12
C PHE A 87 16.42 6.96 3.63
N SER A 88 16.17 7.58 4.79
CA SER A 88 17.11 8.47 5.45
C SER A 88 18.28 7.75 6.14
N ALA A 89 18.17 6.44 6.37
CA ALA A 89 19.14 5.65 7.12
C ALA A 89 20.16 4.88 6.24
N ILE A 90 20.21 5.20 4.94
CA ILE A 90 21.07 4.56 3.93
C ILE A 90 22.15 5.52 3.48
#